data_AF-Q0V7M7-F1
#
_entry.id   AF-Q0V7M7-F1
#
_cell.length_a   1.000
_cell.length_b   1.000
_cell.length_c   1.000
_cell.angle_alpha   90.00
_cell.angle_beta   90.00
_cell.angle_gamma   90.00
#
_symmetry.space_group_name_H-M   'P 1'
#
loop_
_entity.id
_entity.type
_entity.pdbx_description
1 polymer ?
#
loop_
_entity_poly.entity_id
_entity_poly.type
_entity_poly.pdbx_seq_one_letter_code
_entity_poly.pdbx_strand_id
1 'polypeptide(L)'
;MASDLEQLCSHINEKIGNIKRTLSLRNCGQEPTLKTILNKIGDEIIVVNELLNKLELEIQYQEQTNSSLKELFESLEEDYKDVEHLKENIPPHLPQVTVTQNFVNGSDLDPEEPVKVEEPAPTKKPPKEQRSIKEMPFITSDEFNGIPAYMKSRLTYCHINDVIKEINKAVVSKYKILHQPKKSMSSVARNLYHRFIDEETKETKGHYFVVEADIKEFTTLKVDKRFHGILNILRHCRRLSEVRGKGLTRYVIT
;
A
#
# COMPACT_ATOMS: atom_id res chain seq x y z
N MET A 1 -18.57 54.09 -36.71
CA MET A 1 -19.36 53.69 -37.92
C MET A 1 -18.86 52.37 -38.49
N ALA A 2 -17.71 52.28 -39.17
CA ALA A 2 -17.24 51.01 -39.74
C ALA A 2 -16.93 49.94 -38.66
N SER A 3 -16.33 50.35 -37.54
CA SER A 3 -16.08 49.46 -36.38
C SER A 3 -17.37 48.87 -35.81
N ASP A 4 -18.44 49.67 -35.73
CA ASP A 4 -19.70 49.27 -35.10
C ASP A 4 -20.42 48.24 -35.97
N LEU A 5 -20.36 48.41 -37.30
CA LEU A 5 -20.90 47.44 -38.24
C LEU A 5 -20.11 46.12 -38.21
N GLU A 6 -18.78 46.18 -38.14
CA GLU A 6 -17.94 44.99 -38.07
C GLU A 6 -18.14 44.21 -36.76
N GLN A 7 -18.29 44.92 -35.63
CA GLN A 7 -18.67 44.33 -34.35
C GLN A 7 -20.06 43.69 -34.40
N LEU A 8 -21.05 44.37 -35.01
CA LEU A 8 -22.40 43.84 -35.17
C LEU A 8 -22.41 42.57 -36.04
N CYS A 9 -21.70 42.58 -37.17
CA CYS A 9 -21.55 41.41 -38.04
C CYS A 9 -20.89 40.24 -37.30
N SER A 10 -19.85 40.50 -36.53
CA SER A 10 -19.17 39.49 -35.70
C SER A 10 -20.12 38.90 -34.65
N HIS A 11 -20.87 39.75 -33.96
CA HIS A 11 -21.85 39.31 -32.97
C HIS A 11 -22.98 38.47 -33.60
N ILE A 12 -23.52 38.89 -34.74
CA ILE A 12 -24.54 38.13 -35.47
C ILE A 12 -23.98 36.77 -35.91
N ASN A 13 -22.75 36.74 -36.45
CA ASN A 13 -22.10 35.49 -36.85
C ASN A 13 -21.85 34.55 -35.66
N GLU A 14 -21.49 35.10 -34.50
CA GLU A 14 -21.36 34.34 -33.26
C GLU A 14 -22.70 33.73 -32.84
N LYS A 15 -23.79 34.52 -32.87
CA LYS A 15 -25.15 34.04 -32.58
C LYS A 15 -25.60 32.96 -33.57
N ILE A 16 -25.37 33.15 -34.87
CA ILE A 16 -25.63 32.12 -35.90
C ILE A 16 -24.80 30.87 -35.61
N GLY A 17 -23.53 31.02 -35.23
CA GLY A 17 -22.66 29.92 -34.83
C GLY A 17 -23.21 29.15 -33.64
N ASN A 18 -23.68 29.86 -32.61
CA ASN A 18 -24.31 29.25 -31.44
C ASN A 18 -25.59 28.48 -31.83
N ILE A 19 -26.47 29.07 -32.66
CA ILE A 19 -27.68 28.40 -33.16
C ILE A 19 -27.32 27.11 -33.93
N LYS A 20 -26.31 27.16 -34.81
CA LYS A 20 -25.83 25.99 -35.55
C LYS A 20 -25.37 24.88 -34.60
N ARG A 21 -24.58 25.21 -33.57
CA ARG A 21 -24.14 24.22 -32.56
C ARG A 21 -25.32 23.64 -31.79
N THR A 22 -26.28 24.47 -31.37
CA THR A 22 -27.50 24.01 -30.68
C THR A 22 -28.33 23.07 -31.54
N LEU A 23 -28.47 23.35 -32.85
CA LEU A 23 -29.17 22.46 -33.78
C LEU A 23 -28.44 21.12 -33.95
N SER A 24 -27.11 21.13 -34.07
CA SER A 24 -26.32 19.90 -34.10
C SER A 24 -26.50 19.06 -32.83
N LEU A 25 -26.46 19.69 -31.65
CA LEU A 25 -26.70 19.00 -30.38
C LEU A 25 -28.12 18.43 -30.28
N ARG A 26 -29.13 19.16 -30.75
CA ARG A 26 -30.52 18.67 -30.80
C ARG A 26 -30.62 17.43 -31.69
N ASN A 27 -29.97 17.43 -32.84
CA ASN A 27 -29.97 16.27 -33.76
C ASN A 27 -29.27 15.07 -33.12
N CYS A 28 -28.16 15.28 -32.38
CA CYS A 28 -27.52 14.21 -31.59
C CYS A 28 -28.48 13.61 -30.53
N GLY A 29 -29.40 14.40 -29.99
CA GLY A 29 -30.42 13.92 -29.05
C GLY A 29 -31.56 13.12 -29.70
N GLN A 30 -31.74 13.23 -31.02
CA GLN A 30 -32.77 12.49 -31.77
C GLN A 30 -32.28 11.11 -32.20
N GLU A 31 -31.00 10.96 -32.49
CA GLU A 31 -30.40 9.67 -32.85
C GLU A 31 -30.23 8.81 -31.59
N PRO A 32 -30.90 7.65 -31.48
CA PRO A 32 -30.90 6.84 -30.26
C PRO A 32 -29.50 6.41 -29.80
N THR A 33 -28.63 6.10 -30.75
CA THR A 33 -27.22 5.70 -30.54
C THR A 33 -26.40 6.80 -29.88
N LEU A 34 -26.44 8.02 -30.43
CA LEU A 34 -25.74 9.19 -29.91
C LEU A 34 -26.28 9.61 -28.54
N LYS A 35 -27.60 9.57 -28.35
CA LYS A 35 -28.22 9.80 -27.05
C LYS A 35 -27.73 8.82 -25.98
N THR A 36 -27.62 7.53 -26.31
CA THR A 36 -27.06 6.53 -25.39
C THR A 36 -25.61 6.82 -25.04
N ILE A 37 -24.77 7.22 -26.02
CA ILE A 37 -23.37 7.57 -25.76
C ILE A 37 -23.28 8.82 -24.86
N LEU A 38 -24.07 9.86 -25.13
CA LEU A 38 -24.08 11.08 -24.33
C LEU A 38 -24.51 10.81 -22.88
N ASN A 39 -25.52 9.96 -22.67
CA ASN A 39 -25.92 9.55 -21.32
C ASN A 39 -24.79 8.80 -20.60
N LYS A 40 -24.10 7.88 -21.28
CA LYS A 40 -22.94 7.18 -20.70
C LYS A 40 -21.83 8.15 -20.27
N ILE A 41 -21.53 9.14 -21.11
CA ILE A 41 -20.55 10.20 -20.76
C ILE A 41 -21.04 10.99 -19.53
N GLY A 42 -22.33 11.31 -19.46
CA GLY A 42 -22.93 11.96 -18.28
C GLY A 42 -22.77 11.13 -17.01
N ASP A 43 -23.06 9.83 -17.09
CA ASP A 43 -22.89 8.88 -15.97
C ASP A 43 -21.41 8.77 -15.56
N GLU A 44 -20.48 8.70 -16.52
CA GLU A 44 -19.04 8.68 -16.27
C GLU A 44 -18.57 9.97 -15.57
N ILE A 45 -19.07 11.15 -15.96
CA ILE A 45 -18.75 12.42 -15.30
C ILE A 45 -19.22 12.41 -13.84
N ILE A 46 -20.41 11.87 -13.56
CA ILE A 46 -20.92 11.73 -12.19
C ILE A 46 -19.97 10.84 -11.37
N VAL A 47 -19.58 9.68 -11.90
CA VAL A 47 -18.65 8.76 -11.24
C VAL A 47 -17.29 9.43 -11.00
N VAL A 48 -16.76 10.16 -11.97
CA VAL A 48 -15.50 10.91 -11.80
C VAL A 48 -15.62 11.96 -10.69
N ASN A 49 -16.72 12.70 -10.64
CA ASN A 49 -16.97 13.69 -9.59
C ASN A 49 -17.04 13.05 -8.19
N GLU A 50 -17.70 11.89 -8.06
CA GLU A 50 -17.73 11.13 -6.80
C GLU A 50 -16.33 10.65 -6.37
N LEU A 51 -15.51 10.20 -7.32
CA LEU A 51 -14.13 9.81 -7.06
C LEU A 51 -13.26 11.00 -6.64
N LEU A 52 -13.43 12.16 -7.27
CA LEU A 52 -12.71 13.38 -6.90
C LEU A 52 -13.08 13.84 -5.47
N ASN A 53 -14.36 13.80 -5.11
CA ASN A 53 -14.80 14.11 -3.74
C ASN A 53 -14.18 13.14 -2.71
N LYS A 54 -14.10 11.84 -3.04
CA LYS A 54 -13.43 10.85 -2.17
C LYS A 54 -11.93 11.15 -2.03
N LEU A 55 -11.27 11.53 -3.13
CA LEU A 55 -9.85 11.90 -3.12
C LEU A 55 -9.60 13.14 -2.25
N GLU A 56 -10.47 14.14 -2.33
CA GLU A 56 -10.38 15.35 -1.48
C GLU A 56 -10.44 15.01 0.01
N LEU A 57 -11.38 14.14 0.41
CA LEU A 57 -11.48 13.66 1.80
C LEU A 57 -10.22 12.90 2.25
N GLU A 58 -9.65 12.07 1.38
CA GLU A 58 -8.42 11.34 1.70
C GLU A 58 -7.22 12.28 1.84
N ILE A 59 -7.13 13.32 0.99
CA ILE A 59 -6.07 14.34 1.10
C ILE A 59 -6.16 15.06 2.45
N GLN A 60 -7.35 15.50 2.86
CA GLN A 60 -7.55 16.15 4.15
C GLN A 60 -7.14 15.25 5.34
N TYR A 61 -7.49 13.97 5.28
CA TYR A 61 -7.09 12.99 6.29
C TYR A 61 -5.56 12.81 6.35
N GLN A 62 -4.89 12.75 5.19
CA GLN A 62 -3.43 12.66 5.11
C GLN A 62 -2.74 13.93 5.60
N GLU A 63 -3.27 15.11 5.28
CA GLU A 63 -2.77 16.38 5.80
C GLU A 63 -2.84 16.44 7.33
N GLN A 64 -3.99 16.07 7.91
CA GLN A 64 -4.15 16.00 9.37
C GLN A 64 -3.17 15.00 10.00
N THR A 65 -3.03 13.82 9.42
CA THR A 65 -2.10 12.78 9.90
C THR A 65 -0.65 13.28 9.85
N ASN A 66 -0.26 13.97 8.78
CA ASN A 66 1.07 14.57 8.64
C ASN A 66 1.32 15.67 9.66
N SER A 67 0.32 16.51 9.98
CA SER A 67 0.42 17.50 11.05
C SER A 67 0.69 16.84 12.41
N SER A 68 -0.07 15.81 12.77
CA SER A 68 0.16 15.07 14.03
C SER A 68 1.51 14.36 14.07
N LEU A 69 1.97 13.78 12.95
CA LEU A 69 3.31 13.21 12.85
C LEU A 69 4.39 14.27 13.06
N LYS A 70 4.21 15.46 12.49
CA LYS A 70 5.16 16.57 12.66
C LYS A 70 5.23 17.03 14.11
N GLU A 71 4.09 17.19 14.79
CA GLU A 71 4.04 17.50 16.23
C GLU A 71 4.77 16.44 17.07
N LEU A 72 4.59 15.16 16.74
CA LEU A 72 5.29 14.06 17.42
C LEU A 72 6.81 14.10 17.18
N PHE A 73 7.25 14.43 15.97
CA PHE A 73 8.67 14.63 15.68
C PHE A 73 9.26 15.82 16.43
N GLU A 74 8.51 16.92 16.56
CA GLU A 74 8.94 18.10 17.33
C GLU A 74 9.08 17.75 18.83
N SER A 75 8.14 16.99 19.39
CA SER A 75 8.23 16.48 20.77
C SER A 75 9.42 15.54 20.97
N LEU A 76 9.70 14.65 20.02
CA LEU A 76 10.84 13.73 20.10
C LEU A 76 12.19 14.48 20.04
N GLU A 77 12.26 15.55 19.24
CA GLU A 77 13.43 16.40 19.15
C GLU A 77 13.68 17.18 20.45
N GLU A 78 12.61 17.59 21.15
CA GLU A 78 12.70 18.18 22.49
C GLU A 78 13.24 17.17 23.51
N ASP A 79 12.67 15.96 23.55
CA ASP A 79 13.15 14.87 24.42
C ASP A 79 14.64 14.54 24.17
N TYR A 80 15.07 14.53 22.91
CA TYR A 80 16.48 14.28 22.56
C TYR A 80 17.40 15.38 23.10
N LYS A 81 16.98 16.64 23.01
CA LYS A 81 17.74 17.78 23.58
C LYS A 81 17.81 17.69 25.10
N ASP A 82 16.74 17.27 25.75
CA ASP A 82 16.72 17.07 27.20
C ASP A 82 17.67 15.93 27.63
N VAL A 83 17.71 14.84 26.87
CA VAL A 83 18.64 13.72 27.10
C VAL A 83 20.09 14.16 26.93
N GLU A 84 20.41 14.89 25.86
CA GLU A 84 21.77 15.42 25.66
C GLU A 84 22.13 16.42 26.76
N HIS A 85 21.21 17.30 27.18
CA HIS A 85 21.43 18.19 28.31
C HIS A 85 21.70 17.42 29.61
N LEU A 86 20.92 16.35 29.89
CA LEU A 86 21.12 15.51 31.06
C LEU A 86 22.47 14.80 31.06
N LYS A 87 22.91 14.34 29.89
CA LYS A 87 24.23 13.70 29.68
C LYS A 87 25.39 14.67 29.90
N GLU A 88 25.27 15.92 29.46
CA GLU A 88 26.29 16.95 29.69
C GLU A 88 26.30 17.48 31.14
N ASN A 89 25.18 17.35 31.85
CA ASN A 89 25.02 17.86 33.22
C ASN A 89 24.88 16.75 34.27
N ILE A 90 25.58 15.61 34.09
CA ILE A 90 25.60 14.55 35.09
C ILE A 90 26.33 15.06 36.35
N PRO A 91 25.66 15.13 37.52
CA PRO A 91 26.29 15.57 38.75
C PRO A 91 27.46 14.66 39.16
N PRO A 92 28.61 15.21 39.60
CA PRO A 92 29.81 14.42 39.91
C PRO A 92 29.64 13.52 41.14
N HIS A 93 28.58 13.71 41.93
CA HIS A 93 28.28 12.90 43.11
C HIS A 93 27.26 11.79 42.84
N LEU A 94 26.72 11.67 41.62
CA LEU A 94 25.93 10.49 41.30
C LEU A 94 26.86 9.27 41.25
N PRO A 95 26.43 8.11 41.78
CA PRO A 95 27.14 6.86 41.57
C PRO A 95 27.41 6.74 40.09
N GLN A 96 28.67 6.60 39.67
CA GLN A 96 28.99 6.19 38.31
C GLN A 96 28.27 4.86 38.14
N VAL A 97 27.11 4.90 37.48
CA VAL A 97 26.49 3.70 36.97
C VAL A 97 27.52 3.20 36.01
N THR A 98 28.27 2.20 36.46
CA THR A 98 29.06 1.33 35.63
C THR A 98 28.06 0.72 34.67
N VAL A 99 27.78 1.47 33.59
CA VAL A 99 27.13 0.92 32.40
C VAL A 99 28.14 -0.09 31.95
N THR A 100 27.95 -1.30 32.49
CA THR A 100 28.61 -2.51 32.12
C THR A 100 28.38 -2.55 30.64
N GLN A 101 29.46 -2.24 29.91
CA GLN A 101 29.53 -2.24 28.47
C GLN A 101 29.26 -3.68 28.02
N ASN A 102 27.98 -4.03 27.98
CA ASN A 102 27.46 -5.13 27.18
C ASN A 102 26.98 -4.58 25.83
N PHE A 103 27.54 -3.44 25.39
CA PHE A 103 27.63 -3.17 23.97
C PHE A 103 28.65 -4.15 23.42
N VAL A 104 28.11 -5.19 22.78
CA VAL A 104 28.81 -6.15 21.97
C VAL A 104 29.76 -5.39 21.05
N ASN A 105 31.06 -5.42 21.39
CA ASN A 105 32.16 -4.98 20.55
C ASN A 105 32.07 -5.76 19.23
N GLY A 106 31.62 -5.08 18.18
CA GLY A 106 31.37 -5.69 16.90
C GLY A 106 31.44 -4.69 15.75
N SER A 107 32.40 -3.77 15.78
CA SER A 107 32.82 -3.02 14.58
C SER A 107 34.11 -2.25 14.85
N ASP A 108 35.25 -2.95 14.92
CA ASP A 108 36.51 -2.37 14.43
C ASP A 108 36.42 -2.37 12.90
N LEU A 109 35.78 -1.35 12.36
CA LEU A 109 35.91 -1.00 10.95
C LEU A 109 36.97 0.09 10.89
N ASP A 110 38.21 -0.34 10.66
CA ASP A 110 39.34 0.52 10.38
C ASP A 110 38.98 1.45 9.19
N PRO A 111 39.18 2.77 9.30
CA PRO A 111 38.74 3.74 8.31
C PRO A 111 39.51 3.66 6.99
N GLU A 112 38.73 3.52 5.91
CA GLU A 112 38.96 4.07 4.57
C GLU A 112 40.42 4.27 4.09
N GLU A 113 40.98 3.25 3.44
CA GLU A 113 41.95 3.51 2.37
C GLU A 113 41.22 3.67 1.01
N PRO A 114 41.42 4.79 0.29
CA PRO A 114 40.69 5.13 -0.92
C PRO A 114 41.21 4.33 -2.12
N VAL A 115 40.53 3.23 -2.44
CA VAL A 115 40.79 2.46 -3.66
C VAL A 115 40.10 3.13 -4.85
N LYS A 116 40.88 3.93 -5.59
CA LYS A 116 40.58 4.36 -6.96
C LYS A 116 40.41 3.13 -7.85
N VAL A 117 39.20 2.84 -8.32
CA VAL A 117 39.01 1.98 -9.49
C VAL A 117 38.02 2.61 -10.44
N GLU A 118 38.54 2.78 -11.65
CA GLU A 118 37.96 3.27 -12.88
C GLU A 118 36.54 2.81 -13.16
N GLU A 119 35.79 3.74 -13.74
CA GLU A 119 34.54 3.56 -14.45
C GLU A 119 34.80 2.81 -15.78
N PRO A 120 34.08 1.70 -16.05
CA PRO A 120 33.62 1.50 -17.42
C PRO A 120 32.16 1.00 -17.50
N ALA A 121 31.36 1.87 -18.11
CA ALA A 121 30.34 1.62 -19.12
C ALA A 121 29.04 0.84 -18.78
N PRO A 122 27.88 1.30 -19.31
CA PRO A 122 26.56 0.90 -18.86
C PRO A 122 25.93 -0.14 -19.79
N THR A 123 25.70 -1.36 -19.31
CA THR A 123 24.86 -2.33 -20.02
C THR A 123 23.40 -2.21 -19.58
N LYS A 124 22.63 -1.58 -20.46
CA LYS A 124 21.17 -1.46 -20.45
C LYS A 124 20.50 -2.82 -20.25
N LYS A 125 19.84 -3.05 -19.11
CA LYS A 125 18.67 -3.94 -19.02
C LYS A 125 17.50 -3.11 -18.50
N PRO A 126 16.32 -3.14 -19.15
CA PRO A 126 15.19 -2.35 -18.71
C PRO A 126 14.84 -2.73 -17.27
N PRO A 127 14.56 -1.75 -16.40
CA PRO A 127 14.15 -2.01 -15.03
C PRO A 127 12.98 -2.98 -15.07
N LYS A 128 13.13 -4.14 -14.42
CA LYS A 128 12.02 -5.06 -14.21
C LYS A 128 10.91 -4.20 -13.63
N GLU A 129 9.81 -4.03 -14.35
CA GLU A 129 8.59 -3.45 -13.79
C GLU A 129 8.28 -4.27 -12.55
N GLN A 130 8.70 -3.74 -11.40
CA GLN A 130 8.61 -4.43 -10.14
C GLN A 130 7.15 -4.30 -9.75
N ARG A 131 6.32 -5.17 -10.33
CA ARG A 131 4.90 -5.27 -10.05
C ARG A 131 4.77 -5.30 -8.53
N SER A 132 4.25 -4.21 -7.98
CA SER A 132 4.09 -4.05 -6.55
C SER A 132 3.15 -5.14 -6.06
N ILE A 133 3.65 -5.98 -5.16
CA ILE A 133 2.86 -7.03 -4.52
C ILE A 133 2.11 -6.36 -3.40
N LYS A 134 0.79 -6.53 -3.34
CA LYS A 134 -0.03 -5.99 -2.26
C LYS A 134 0.33 -6.69 -0.95
N GLU A 135 0.72 -5.93 0.04
CA GLU A 135 1.01 -6.40 1.39
C GLU A 135 -0.09 -5.96 2.36
N MET A 136 -0.28 -6.75 3.40
CA MET A 136 -1.20 -6.44 4.48
C MET A 136 -0.60 -5.34 5.36
N PRO A 137 -1.31 -4.21 5.57
CA PRO A 137 -0.84 -3.18 6.48
C PRO A 137 -0.88 -3.69 7.92
N PHE A 138 0.09 -3.25 8.73
CA PHE A 138 0.08 -3.53 10.16
C PHE A 138 -1.16 -2.97 10.84
N ILE A 139 -1.51 -3.56 11.98
CA ILE A 139 -2.48 -2.96 12.89
C ILE A 139 -1.78 -1.82 13.61
N THR A 140 -2.45 -0.66 13.73
CA THR A 140 -1.96 0.49 14.51
C THR A 140 -2.25 0.32 16.01
N SER A 141 -1.61 1.12 16.86
CA SER A 141 -1.88 1.10 18.30
C SER A 141 -3.36 1.36 18.61
N ASP A 142 -3.98 2.30 17.91
CA ASP A 142 -5.39 2.67 18.11
C ASP A 142 -6.34 1.55 17.70
N GLU A 143 -6.10 0.94 16.54
CA GLU A 143 -6.87 -0.23 16.11
C GLU A 143 -6.71 -1.39 17.08
N PHE A 144 -5.48 -1.65 17.58
CA PHE A 144 -5.23 -2.69 18.56
C PHE A 144 -5.98 -2.45 19.88
N ASN A 145 -6.01 -1.20 20.34
CA ASN A 145 -6.76 -0.80 21.52
C ASN A 145 -8.27 -1.01 21.33
N GLY A 146 -8.78 -0.76 20.11
CA GLY A 146 -10.17 -1.01 19.72
C GLY A 146 -10.60 -2.48 19.61
N ILE A 147 -9.67 -3.43 19.53
CA ILE A 147 -10.03 -4.87 19.46
C ILE A 147 -10.70 -5.30 20.78
N PRO A 148 -11.85 -6.01 20.73
CA PRO A 148 -12.51 -6.54 21.93
C PRO A 148 -11.58 -7.40 22.79
N ALA A 149 -11.61 -7.20 24.11
CA ALA A 149 -10.73 -7.87 25.07
C ALA A 149 -10.76 -9.41 24.96
N TYR A 150 -11.94 -9.98 24.70
CA TYR A 150 -12.09 -11.44 24.54
C TYR A 150 -11.38 -11.99 23.30
N MET A 151 -11.22 -11.19 22.24
CA MET A 151 -10.45 -11.58 21.05
C MET A 151 -8.94 -11.50 21.30
N LYS A 152 -8.50 -10.41 21.96
CA LYS A 152 -7.08 -10.24 22.33
C LYS A 152 -6.61 -11.36 23.25
N SER A 153 -7.39 -11.71 24.26
CA SER A 153 -6.96 -12.67 25.29
C SER A 153 -5.58 -12.25 25.84
N ARG A 154 -4.53 -13.05 25.60
CA ARG A 154 -3.14 -12.75 25.99
C ARG A 154 -2.26 -12.25 24.83
N LEU A 155 -2.83 -12.02 23.66
CA LEU A 155 -2.12 -11.52 22.49
C LEU A 155 -1.78 -10.04 22.66
N THR A 156 -0.56 -9.68 22.29
CA THR A 156 -0.05 -8.31 22.35
C THR A 156 -0.04 -7.74 20.94
N TYR A 157 0.10 -6.42 20.85
CA TYR A 157 0.30 -5.70 19.59
C TYR A 157 1.41 -6.33 18.73
N CYS A 158 2.58 -6.56 19.33
CA CYS A 158 3.73 -7.19 18.66
C CYS A 158 3.37 -8.58 18.12
N HIS A 159 2.71 -9.41 18.94
CA HIS A 159 2.33 -10.76 18.53
C HIS A 159 1.46 -10.80 17.26
N ILE A 160 0.57 -9.82 17.08
CA ILE A 160 -0.31 -9.76 15.91
C ILE A 160 0.48 -9.27 14.70
N ASN A 161 1.26 -8.19 14.86
CA ASN A 161 2.04 -7.62 13.75
C ASN A 161 3.19 -8.53 13.31
N ASP A 162 3.77 -9.35 14.20
CA ASP A 162 4.74 -10.39 13.83
C ASP A 162 4.12 -11.42 12.88
N VAL A 163 2.85 -11.81 13.11
CA VAL A 163 2.12 -12.70 12.20
C VAL A 163 1.80 -12.02 10.88
N ILE A 164 1.44 -10.72 10.88
CA ILE A 164 1.26 -9.95 9.65
C ILE A 164 2.55 -9.96 8.82
N LYS A 165 3.69 -9.74 9.47
CA LYS A 165 5.00 -9.77 8.82
C LYS A 165 5.31 -11.12 8.16
N GLU A 166 5.06 -12.23 8.86
CA GLU A 166 5.25 -13.56 8.28
C GLU A 166 4.24 -13.86 7.16
N ILE A 167 2.98 -13.45 7.29
CA ILE A 167 1.99 -13.57 6.20
C ILE A 167 2.43 -12.76 4.97
N ASN A 168 2.89 -11.52 5.15
CA ASN A 168 3.41 -10.69 4.06
C ASN A 168 4.62 -11.34 3.39
N LYS A 169 5.53 -11.92 4.17
CA LYS A 169 6.66 -12.69 3.63
C LYS A 169 6.18 -13.86 2.75
N ALA A 170 5.14 -14.59 3.17
CA ALA A 170 4.54 -15.66 2.37
C ALA A 170 3.88 -15.12 1.09
N VAL A 171 3.12 -14.02 1.18
CA VAL A 171 2.47 -13.36 0.03
C VAL A 171 3.54 -12.90 -0.98
N VAL A 172 4.54 -12.16 -0.53
CA VAL A 172 5.63 -11.67 -1.38
C VAL A 172 6.37 -12.82 -2.05
N SER A 173 6.66 -13.90 -1.33
CA SER A 173 7.36 -15.06 -1.87
C SER A 173 6.54 -15.80 -2.93
N LYS A 174 5.25 -16.04 -2.65
CA LYS A 174 4.32 -16.66 -3.60
C LYS A 174 4.16 -15.85 -4.88
N TYR A 175 3.87 -14.55 -4.76
CA TYR A 175 3.60 -13.71 -5.93
C TYR A 175 4.87 -13.34 -6.70
N LYS A 176 6.05 -13.34 -6.05
CA LYS A 176 7.34 -13.27 -6.75
C LYS A 176 7.55 -14.46 -7.68
N ILE A 177 7.15 -15.67 -7.28
CA ILE A 177 7.17 -16.86 -8.14
C ILE A 177 6.13 -16.73 -9.26
N LEU A 178 4.89 -16.33 -8.95
CA LEU A 178 3.84 -16.16 -9.97
C LEU A 178 4.21 -15.13 -11.05
N HIS A 179 4.93 -14.08 -10.69
CA HIS A 179 5.40 -13.05 -11.62
C HIS A 179 6.71 -13.40 -12.33
N GLN A 180 7.42 -14.46 -11.90
CA GLN A 180 8.67 -14.86 -12.52
C GLN A 180 8.43 -15.42 -13.94
N PRO A 181 9.31 -15.12 -14.92
CA PRO A 181 9.22 -15.75 -16.24
C PRO A 181 9.39 -17.28 -16.17
N LYS A 182 8.46 -18.04 -16.76
CA LYS A 182 8.47 -19.52 -16.75
C LYS A 182 9.78 -20.15 -17.26
N LYS A 183 10.46 -19.47 -18.19
CA LYS A 183 11.74 -19.90 -18.77
C LYS A 183 12.92 -19.83 -17.79
N SER A 184 12.85 -18.99 -16.76
CA SER A 184 13.92 -18.84 -15.76
C SER A 184 13.63 -19.56 -14.44
N MET A 185 12.51 -20.29 -14.34
CA MET A 185 12.12 -21.01 -13.12
C MET A 185 12.93 -22.30 -12.93
N SER A 186 13.35 -22.53 -11.69
CA SER A 186 13.85 -23.84 -11.24
C SER A 186 12.72 -24.87 -11.19
N SER A 187 13.06 -26.15 -11.06
CA SER A 187 12.07 -27.25 -10.94
C SER A 187 11.14 -27.03 -9.73
N VAL A 188 11.71 -26.68 -8.57
CA VAL A 188 10.95 -26.38 -7.34
C VAL A 188 9.98 -25.22 -7.54
N ALA A 189 10.46 -24.10 -8.12
CA ALA A 189 9.62 -22.94 -8.39
C ALA A 189 8.50 -23.25 -9.39
N ARG A 190 8.76 -24.12 -10.38
CA ARG A 190 7.75 -24.56 -11.36
C ARG A 190 6.66 -25.40 -10.70
N ASN A 191 7.01 -26.30 -9.78
CA ASN A 191 6.02 -27.08 -9.03
C ASN A 191 5.14 -26.19 -8.15
N LEU A 192 5.75 -25.23 -7.45
CA LEU A 192 5.00 -24.23 -6.67
C LEU A 192 4.09 -23.39 -7.56
N TYR A 193 4.57 -22.93 -8.72
CA TYR A 193 3.76 -22.20 -9.69
C TYR A 193 2.51 -22.98 -10.11
N HIS A 194 2.65 -24.26 -10.44
CA HIS A 194 1.51 -25.11 -10.81
C HIS A 194 0.51 -25.24 -9.65
N ARG A 195 1.00 -25.50 -8.43
CA ARG A 195 0.16 -25.55 -7.23
C ARG A 195 -0.62 -24.24 -7.03
N PHE A 196 0.02 -23.08 -7.18
CA PHE A 196 -0.64 -21.79 -6.99
C PHE A 196 -1.77 -21.54 -8.00
N ILE A 197 -1.58 -21.96 -9.26
CA ILE A 197 -2.62 -21.84 -10.30
C ILE A 197 -3.79 -22.79 -10.00
N ASP A 198 -3.52 -24.02 -9.55
CA ASP A 198 -4.56 -25.01 -9.22
C ASP A 198 -5.37 -24.61 -7.97
N GLU A 199 -4.72 -23.91 -7.03
CA GLU A 199 -5.36 -23.39 -5.83
C GLU A 199 -6.24 -22.16 -6.11
N GLU A 200 -6.07 -21.44 -7.22
CA GLU A 200 -6.89 -20.27 -7.55
C GLU A 200 -8.36 -20.64 -7.83
N THR A 201 -9.28 -19.78 -7.40
CA THR A 201 -10.72 -19.94 -7.63
C THR A 201 -11.31 -18.66 -8.23
N LYS A 202 -12.56 -18.74 -8.71
CA LYS A 202 -13.28 -17.59 -9.25
C LYS A 202 -13.36 -16.42 -8.25
N GLU A 203 -13.52 -16.73 -6.96
CA GLU A 203 -13.64 -15.73 -5.88
C GLU A 203 -12.29 -15.09 -5.51
N THR A 204 -11.18 -15.81 -5.70
CA THR A 204 -9.84 -15.30 -5.38
C THR A 204 -9.10 -14.73 -6.59
N LYS A 205 -9.65 -14.87 -7.80
CA LYS A 205 -9.05 -14.35 -9.02
C LYS A 205 -8.88 -12.84 -8.92
N GLY A 206 -7.68 -12.36 -9.23
CA GLY A 206 -7.32 -10.93 -9.15
C GLY A 206 -7.03 -10.43 -7.73
N HIS A 207 -7.16 -11.27 -6.71
CA HIS A 207 -6.82 -10.92 -5.33
C HIS A 207 -5.52 -11.60 -4.89
N TYR A 208 -4.81 -10.96 -3.95
CA TYR A 208 -3.64 -11.55 -3.32
C TYR A 208 -4.09 -12.48 -2.20
N PHE A 209 -3.69 -13.76 -2.23
CA PHE A 209 -4.06 -14.72 -1.21
C PHE A 209 -2.97 -15.75 -0.93
N VAL A 210 -2.95 -16.24 0.31
CA VAL A 210 -2.09 -17.36 0.74
C VAL A 210 -2.92 -18.48 1.35
N VAL A 211 -2.39 -19.68 1.31
CA VAL A 211 -2.95 -20.86 1.99
C VAL A 211 -1.98 -21.34 3.07
N GLU A 212 -2.44 -22.21 3.97
CA GLU A 212 -1.58 -22.72 5.05
C GLU A 212 -0.29 -23.40 4.54
N ALA A 213 -0.35 -24.04 3.37
CA ALA A 213 0.83 -24.62 2.75
C ALA A 213 1.87 -23.55 2.38
N ASP A 214 1.45 -22.35 1.96
CA ASP A 214 2.35 -21.24 1.62
C ASP A 214 3.04 -20.69 2.88
N ILE A 215 2.30 -20.62 3.98
CA ILE A 215 2.85 -20.21 5.27
C ILE A 215 3.93 -21.20 5.70
N LYS A 216 3.66 -22.50 5.63
CA LYS A 216 4.65 -23.54 5.98
C LYS A 216 5.86 -23.55 5.05
N GLU A 217 5.67 -23.22 3.77
CA GLU A 217 6.74 -23.21 2.76
C GLU A 217 7.70 -22.01 2.94
N PHE A 218 7.16 -20.81 3.21
CA PHE A 218 7.93 -19.55 3.14
C PHE A 218 8.24 -18.91 4.49
N THR A 219 7.68 -19.43 5.58
CA THR A 219 7.77 -18.83 6.91
C THR A 219 8.15 -19.86 7.97
N THR A 220 8.62 -19.40 9.12
CA THR A 220 8.83 -20.25 10.30
C THR A 220 7.61 -20.24 11.23
N LEU A 221 6.50 -19.65 10.79
CA LEU A 221 5.28 -19.48 11.57
C LEU A 221 4.57 -20.82 11.79
N LYS A 222 4.27 -21.13 13.05
CA LYS A 222 3.53 -22.34 13.42
C LYS A 222 2.03 -22.12 13.23
N VAL A 223 1.38 -22.99 12.46
CA VAL A 223 -0.07 -22.99 12.24
C VAL A 223 -0.76 -23.71 13.42
N ASP A 224 -0.87 -23.03 14.55
CA ASP A 224 -1.45 -23.53 15.79
C ASP A 224 -2.74 -22.77 16.19
N LYS A 225 -3.30 -23.06 17.38
CA LYS A 225 -4.50 -22.35 17.87
C LYS A 225 -4.27 -20.84 18.01
N ARG A 226 -3.04 -20.43 18.33
CA ARG A 226 -2.68 -19.02 18.49
C ARG A 226 -2.71 -18.31 17.14
N PHE A 227 -2.18 -18.94 16.09
CA PHE A 227 -2.27 -18.45 14.72
C PHE A 227 -3.73 -18.22 14.29
N HIS A 228 -4.62 -19.20 14.51
CA HIS A 228 -6.04 -19.05 14.18
C HIS A 228 -6.75 -17.96 15.00
N GLY A 229 -6.36 -17.79 16.26
CA GLY A 229 -6.82 -16.67 17.09
C GLY A 229 -6.41 -15.31 16.50
N ILE A 230 -5.18 -15.20 16.00
CA ILE A 230 -4.69 -13.99 15.32
C ILE A 230 -5.40 -13.78 13.98
N LEU A 231 -5.65 -14.82 13.18
CA LEU A 231 -6.46 -14.69 11.96
C LEU A 231 -7.86 -14.14 12.24
N ASN A 232 -8.47 -14.50 13.37
CA ASN A 232 -9.76 -13.95 13.79
C ASN A 232 -9.68 -12.45 14.06
N ILE A 233 -8.63 -12.00 14.73
CA ILE A 233 -8.34 -10.58 14.94
C ILE A 233 -8.11 -9.87 13.60
N LEU A 234 -7.32 -10.45 12.70
CA LEU A 234 -7.03 -9.85 11.39
C LEU A 234 -8.28 -9.70 10.53
N ARG A 235 -9.24 -10.64 10.62
CA ARG A 235 -10.57 -10.48 10.00
C ARG A 235 -11.37 -9.36 10.64
N HIS A 236 -11.36 -9.26 11.97
CA HIS A 236 -12.04 -8.18 12.69
C HIS A 236 -11.50 -6.80 12.28
N CYS A 237 -10.18 -6.69 12.15
CA CYS A 237 -9.49 -5.49 11.67
C CYS A 237 -9.49 -5.35 10.13
N ARG A 238 -10.26 -6.17 9.41
CA ARG A 238 -10.44 -6.13 7.94
C ARG A 238 -9.13 -6.19 7.15
N ARG A 239 -8.12 -6.87 7.69
CA ARG A 239 -6.82 -7.07 7.03
C ARG A 239 -6.82 -8.24 6.06
N LEU A 240 -7.66 -9.23 6.34
CA LEU A 240 -7.85 -10.38 5.46
C LEU A 240 -9.29 -10.92 5.55
N SER A 241 -9.66 -11.69 4.55
CA SER A 241 -10.87 -12.51 4.54
C SER A 241 -10.53 -13.98 4.25
N GLU A 242 -11.47 -14.88 4.55
CA GLU A 242 -11.32 -16.31 4.30
C GLU A 242 -12.26 -16.76 3.18
N VAL A 243 -11.69 -17.33 2.12
CA VAL A 243 -12.43 -17.98 1.05
C VAL A 243 -12.21 -19.49 1.14
N ARG A 244 -13.27 -20.22 1.47
CA ARG A 244 -13.24 -21.69 1.61
C ARG A 244 -13.80 -22.35 0.35
N GLY A 245 -13.08 -23.32 -0.20
CA GLY A 245 -13.55 -24.09 -1.34
C GLY A 245 -12.60 -25.22 -1.71
N LYS A 246 -13.16 -26.35 -2.18
CA LYS A 246 -12.42 -27.58 -2.52
C LYS A 246 -11.55 -28.12 -1.37
N GLY A 247 -12.03 -28.00 -0.13
CA GLY A 247 -11.28 -28.43 1.06
C GLY A 247 -10.07 -27.54 1.42
N LEU A 248 -9.91 -26.39 0.74
CA LEU A 248 -8.81 -25.45 0.95
C LEU A 248 -9.33 -24.10 1.42
N THR A 249 -8.71 -23.55 2.46
CA THR A 249 -8.98 -22.19 2.97
C THR A 249 -7.93 -21.23 2.40
N ARG A 250 -8.39 -20.14 1.80
CA ARG A 250 -7.56 -19.09 1.22
C ARG A 250 -7.71 -17.83 2.07
N TYR A 251 -6.60 -17.33 2.58
CA TYR A 251 -6.53 -16.07 3.32
C TYR A 251 -6.26 -14.95 2.32
N VAL A 252 -7.30 -14.21 1.95
CA VAL A 252 -7.26 -13.16 0.94
C VAL A 252 -6.92 -11.83 1.60
N ILE A 253 -5.85 -11.18 1.14
CA ILE A 253 -5.43 -9.85 1.61
C ILE A 253 -6.43 -8.81 1.12
N THR A 254 -7.10 -8.15 2.07
CA THR A 254 -8.17 -7.18 1.80
C THR A 254 -7.62 -5.79 1.53
#